data_AF-A0A1G9TD65-F1
#
_entry.id   AF-A0A1G9TD65-F1
#
_cell.length_a   1.000
_cell.length_b   1.000
_cell.length_c   1.000
_cell.angle_alpha   90.00
_cell.angle_beta   90.00
_cell.angle_gamma   90.00
#
_symmetry.space_group_name_H-M   'P 1'
#
loop_
_entity.id
_entity.type
_entity.pdbx_description
1 polymer ?
#
loop_
_entity_poly.entity_id
_entity_poly.type
_entity_poly.pdbx_seq_one_letter_code
_entity_poly.pdbx_strand_id
1 'polypeptide(L)'
;MNKFILQIITSIFFISFGAIELFFNKSINSLHGYYAVIIGSILLIYSIVSYIKYKRNRKEVDLELSKEFDERDELIQGKSSGLTLILTTFVLFITMSVANFITIPATNALFIVLLAGIIIQFLSRKYYERII
;
A
#
# COMPACT_ATOMS: atom_id res chain seq x y z
N MET A 1 6.48 2.01 16.05
CA MET A 1 7.01 2.92 15.01
C MET A 1 5.91 3.87 14.59
N ASN A 2 6.15 5.19 14.58
CA ASN A 2 5.09 6.18 14.35
C ASN A 2 4.49 5.99 12.94
N LYS A 3 3.15 5.89 12.81
CA LYS A 3 2.45 5.57 11.54
C LYS A 3 2.86 6.50 10.39
N PHE A 4 3.11 7.77 10.72
CA PHE A 4 3.60 8.79 9.80
C PHE A 4 5.03 8.52 9.29
N ILE A 5 5.93 8.07 10.17
CA ILE A 5 7.31 7.75 9.80
C ILE A 5 7.32 6.53 8.86
N LEU A 6 6.49 5.52 9.12
CA LEU A 6 6.36 4.37 8.23
C LEU A 6 5.86 4.78 6.84
N GLN A 7 4.80 5.62 6.76
CA GLN A 7 4.28 6.11 5.48
C GLN A 7 5.32 6.93 4.69
N ILE A 8 6.10 7.78 5.37
CA ILE A 8 7.19 8.54 4.76
C ILE A 8 8.27 7.58 4.21
N ILE A 9 8.71 6.61 5.00
CA ILE A 9 9.72 5.62 4.57
C ILE A 9 9.22 4.81 3.37
N THR A 10 7.97 4.32 3.41
CA THR A 10 7.36 3.59 2.30
C THR A 10 7.27 4.45 1.04
N SER A 11 6.89 5.72 1.18
CA SER A 11 6.82 6.64 0.04
C SER A 11 8.20 6.91 -0.58
N ILE A 12 9.24 7.12 0.25
CA ILE A 12 10.62 7.29 -0.21
C ILE A 12 11.12 6.03 -0.91
N PHE A 13 10.79 4.84 -0.39
CA PHE A 13 11.14 3.57 -1.01
C PHE A 13 10.54 3.39 -2.40
N PHE A 14 9.25 3.71 -2.58
CA PHE A 14 8.61 3.65 -3.91
C PHE A 14 9.21 4.66 -4.90
N ILE A 15 9.54 5.87 -4.43
CA ILE A 15 10.17 6.90 -5.25
C ILE A 15 11.59 6.47 -5.66
N SER A 16 12.40 5.98 -4.71
CA SER A 16 13.78 5.56 -5.00
C SER A 16 13.81 4.33 -5.92
N PHE A 17 12.93 3.35 -5.69
CA PHE A 17 12.78 2.19 -6.55
C PHE A 17 12.36 2.59 -7.98
N GLY A 18 11.34 3.43 -8.12
CA GLY A 18 10.90 3.92 -9.42
C GLY A 18 11.95 4.77 -10.13
N ALA A 19 12.71 5.59 -9.39
CA ALA A 19 13.81 6.38 -9.94
C ALA A 19 14.94 5.48 -10.45
N ILE A 20 15.37 4.48 -9.67
CA ILE A 20 16.37 3.50 -10.10
C ILE A 20 15.91 2.81 -11.38
N GLU A 21 14.65 2.39 -11.44
CA GLU A 21 14.10 1.73 -12.62
C GLU A 21 14.11 2.65 -13.85
N LEU A 22 13.76 3.93 -13.71
CA LEU A 22 13.83 4.92 -14.80
C LEU A 22 15.27 5.18 -15.28
N PHE A 23 16.25 5.16 -14.38
CA PHE A 23 17.65 5.41 -14.72
C PHE A 23 18.33 4.20 -15.38
N PHE A 24 18.02 2.98 -14.94
CA PHE A 24 18.68 1.76 -15.41
C PHE A 24 17.93 1.05 -16.56
N ASN A 25 16.62 1.23 -16.68
CA ASN A 25 15.81 0.58 -17.71
C ASN A 25 15.56 1.53 -18.89
N LYS A 26 16.46 1.54 -19.88
CA LYS A 26 16.33 2.31 -21.14
C LYS A 26 15.33 1.72 -22.14
N SER A 27 14.53 0.72 -21.74
CA SER A 27 13.44 0.21 -22.56
C SER A 27 12.38 1.29 -22.73
N ILE A 28 12.20 1.79 -23.96
CA ILE A 28 11.27 2.86 -24.34
C ILE A 28 9.81 2.56 -23.93
N ASN A 29 9.47 1.31 -23.62
CA ASN A 29 8.12 0.87 -23.26
C ASN A 29 7.90 0.51 -21.78
N SER A 30 8.89 0.64 -20.88
CA SER A 30 8.68 0.29 -19.47
C SER A 30 8.08 1.46 -18.68
N LEU A 31 6.76 1.46 -18.53
CA LEU A 31 6.02 2.46 -17.72
C LEU A 31 6.10 2.22 -16.20
N HIS A 32 6.71 1.11 -15.76
CA HIS A 32 6.75 0.70 -14.34
C HIS A 32 7.43 1.73 -13.43
N GLY A 33 8.59 2.24 -13.86
CA GLY A 33 9.32 3.25 -13.09
C GLY A 33 8.50 4.53 -12.89
N TYR A 34 7.77 4.97 -13.93
CA TYR A 34 6.87 6.11 -13.84
C TYR A 34 5.72 5.86 -12.85
N TYR A 35 5.08 4.69 -12.90
CA TYR A 35 4.00 4.34 -11.97
C TYR A 35 4.49 4.29 -10.52
N ALA A 36 5.66 3.70 -10.26
CA ALA A 36 6.24 3.61 -8.92
C ALA A 36 6.56 5.02 -8.35
N VAL A 37 7.13 5.92 -9.15
CA VAL A 37 7.38 7.31 -8.74
C VAL A 37 6.08 8.07 -8.47
N ILE A 38 5.05 7.89 -9.30
CA ILE A 38 3.74 8.56 -9.11
C ILE A 38 3.07 8.05 -7.82
N ILE A 39 3.01 6.74 -7.61
CA ILE A 39 2.43 6.14 -6.40
C ILE A 39 3.18 6.61 -5.16
N GLY A 40 4.52 6.57 -5.19
CA GLY A 40 5.34 7.06 -4.09
C GLY A 40 5.11 8.55 -3.81
N SER A 41 4.96 9.37 -4.84
CA SER A 41 4.69 10.81 -4.70
C SER A 41 3.30 11.09 -4.10
N ILE A 42 2.26 10.36 -4.53
CA ILE A 42 0.90 10.46 -3.96
C ILE A 42 0.91 10.08 -2.47
N LEU A 43 1.60 8.99 -2.12
CA LEU A 43 1.75 8.56 -0.72
C LEU A 43 2.49 9.60 0.12
N LEU A 44 3.52 10.24 -0.44
CA LEU A 44 4.28 11.27 0.23
C LEU A 44 3.43 12.53 0.49
N ILE A 45 2.66 12.99 -0.51
CA ILE A 45 1.71 14.10 -0.36
C ILE A 45 0.66 13.77 0.70
N TYR A 46 0.07 12.59 0.65
CA TYR A 46 -0.91 12.14 1.65
C TYR A 46 -0.31 12.18 3.06
N SER A 47 0.93 11.71 3.22
CA SER A 47 1.61 11.69 4.51
C SER A 47 1.91 13.11 5.02
N ILE A 48 2.30 14.04 4.14
CA ILE A 48 2.51 15.46 4.49
C ILE A 48 1.21 16.11 4.93
N VAL A 49 0.12 15.94 4.16
CA VAL A 49 -1.20 16.50 4.48
C VAL A 49 -1.69 15.95 5.83
N SER A 50 -1.54 14.65 6.03
CA SER A 50 -1.90 13.98 7.29
C SER A 50 -1.06 14.51 8.47
N TYR A 51 0.23 14.74 8.27
CA TYR A 51 1.13 15.31 9.29
C TYR A 51 0.77 16.76 9.64
N ILE A 52 0.44 17.59 8.65
CA ILE A 52 -0.02 18.97 8.87
C ILE A 52 -1.33 18.96 9.67
N LYS A 53 -2.26 18.06 9.33
CA LYS A 53 -3.52 17.89 10.05
C LYS A 53 -3.29 17.43 11.50
N TYR A 54 -2.38 16.48 11.72
CA TYR A 54 -1.93 16.05 13.05
C TYR A 54 -1.36 17.21 13.86
N LYS A 55 -0.46 18.01 13.28
CA LYS A 55 0.15 19.16 13.96
C LYS A 55 -0.90 20.20 14.37
N ARG A 56 -1.94 20.39 13.56
CA ARG A 56 -3.03 21.35 13.82
C ARG A 56 -4.03 20.86 14.87
N ASN A 57 -4.36 19.56 14.89
CA ASN A 57 -5.34 18.96 15.81
C ASN A 57 -4.67 18.08 16.87
N ARG A 58 -3.43 18.39 17.25
CA ARG A 58 -2.56 17.52 18.06
C ARG A 58 -3.23 16.96 19.31
N LYS A 59 -4.01 17.78 20.05
CA LYS A 59 -4.71 17.32 21.26
C LYS A 59 -5.82 16.31 20.98
N GLU A 60 -6.59 16.46 19.90
CA GLU A 60 -7.64 15.51 19.51
C GLU A 60 -7.04 14.22 18.95
N VAL A 61 -5.99 14.35 18.13
CA VAL A 61 -5.35 13.18 17.50
C VAL A 61 -4.49 12.41 18.49
N ASP A 62 -3.80 13.08 19.43
CA ASP A 62 -3.11 12.39 20.53
C ASP A 62 -4.11 11.69 21.46
N LEU A 63 -5.34 12.20 21.61
CA LEU A 63 -6.40 11.57 22.39
C LEU A 63 -7.06 10.39 21.65
N GLU A 64 -7.13 10.44 20.31
CA GLU A 64 -7.46 9.29 19.45
C GLU A 64 -6.33 8.25 19.38
N LEU A 65 -5.06 8.66 19.38
CA LEU A 65 -3.90 7.75 19.42
C LEU A 65 -3.65 7.16 20.81
N SER A 66 -4.05 7.87 21.87
CA SER A 66 -3.99 7.40 23.25
C SER A 66 -5.23 6.60 23.63
N LYS A 67 -6.24 6.49 22.76
CA LYS A 67 -7.18 5.38 22.89
C LYS A 67 -6.34 4.13 22.75
N GLU A 68 -6.26 3.42 23.86
CA GLU A 68 -5.53 2.17 23.98
C GLU A 68 -5.92 1.26 22.82
N PHE A 69 -4.93 0.59 22.23
CA PHE A 69 -5.14 -0.38 21.17
C PHE A 69 -6.08 -1.45 21.74
N ASP A 70 -7.36 -1.34 21.42
CA ASP A 70 -8.41 -2.10 22.08
C ASP A 70 -8.48 -3.49 21.43
N GLU A 71 -9.05 -4.47 22.12
CA GLU A 71 -9.22 -5.85 21.61
C GLU A 71 -9.95 -5.85 20.25
N ARG A 72 -10.79 -4.84 20.00
CA ARG A 72 -11.48 -4.63 18.71
C ARG A 72 -10.51 -4.33 17.57
N ASP A 73 -9.44 -3.58 17.81
CA ASP A 73 -8.44 -3.26 16.79
C ASP A 73 -7.59 -4.48 16.43
N GLU A 74 -7.26 -5.35 17.41
CA GLU A 74 -6.62 -6.64 17.15
C GLU A 74 -7.54 -7.57 16.34
N LEU A 75 -8.83 -7.64 16.68
CA LEU A 75 -9.82 -8.43 15.95
C LEU A 75 -10.00 -7.93 14.50
N ILE A 76 -10.05 -6.61 14.31
CA ILE A 76 -10.12 -5.97 12.99
C ILE A 76 -8.86 -6.31 12.18
N GLN A 77 -7.68 -6.22 12.80
CA GLN A 77 -6.41 -6.47 12.11
C GLN A 77 -6.25 -7.96 11.74
N GLY A 78 -6.63 -8.87 12.64
CA GLY A 78 -6.64 -10.32 12.39
C GLY A 78 -7.59 -10.72 11.26
N LYS A 79 -8.85 -10.26 11.30
CA LYS A 79 -9.82 -10.52 10.23
C LYS A 79 -9.43 -9.86 8.91
N SER A 80 -8.92 -8.63 8.99
CA SER A 80 -8.47 -7.89 7.81
C SER A 80 -7.31 -8.60 7.11
N SER A 81 -6.34 -9.10 7.87
CA SER A 81 -5.20 -9.87 7.35
C SER A 81 -5.65 -11.16 6.67
N GLY A 82 -6.59 -11.91 7.28
CA GLY A 82 -7.15 -13.12 6.68
C GLY A 82 -7.85 -12.86 5.35
N LEU A 83 -8.71 -11.84 5.29
CA LEU A 83 -9.40 -11.44 4.05
C LEU A 83 -8.41 -10.93 3.00
N THR A 84 -7.37 -10.23 3.44
CA THR A 84 -6.29 -9.75 2.56
C THR A 84 -5.54 -10.91 1.92
N LEU A 85 -5.18 -11.91 2.71
CA LEU A 85 -4.49 -13.12 2.24
C LEU A 85 -5.35 -13.86 1.19
N ILE A 86 -6.64 -14.06 1.48
CA ILE A 86 -7.57 -14.75 0.57
C ILE A 86 -7.68 -14.01 -0.78
N LEU A 87 -7.92 -12.71 -0.74
CA LEU A 87 -8.07 -11.92 -1.97
C LEU A 87 -6.76 -11.81 -2.75
N THR A 88 -5.61 -11.68 -2.07
CA THR A 88 -4.30 -11.66 -2.71
C THR A 88 -3.99 -13.01 -3.37
N THR A 89 -4.36 -14.12 -2.73
CA THR A 89 -4.24 -15.47 -3.31
C THR A 89 -5.11 -15.62 -4.55
N PHE A 90 -6.32 -15.06 -4.55
CA PHE A 90 -7.17 -15.00 -5.74
C PHE A 90 -6.54 -14.20 -6.89
N VAL A 91 -5.96 -13.03 -6.58
CA VAL A 91 -5.25 -12.22 -7.59
C VAL A 91 -4.06 -12.97 -8.17
N LEU A 92 -3.30 -13.70 -7.35
CA LEU A 92 -2.22 -14.59 -7.80
C LEU A 92 -2.74 -15.66 -8.77
N PHE A 93 -3.83 -16.34 -8.41
CA PHE A 93 -4.42 -17.40 -9.23
C PHE A 93 -4.91 -16.88 -10.59
N ILE A 94 -5.56 -15.71 -10.61
CA ILE A 94 -5.99 -15.04 -11.83
C ILE A 94 -4.77 -14.63 -12.67
N THR A 95 -3.75 -14.03 -12.05
CA THR A 95 -2.54 -13.59 -12.75
C THR A 95 -1.80 -14.77 -13.38
N MET A 96 -1.67 -15.88 -12.66
CA MET A 96 -1.12 -17.14 -13.19
C MET A 96 -1.96 -17.69 -14.35
N SER A 97 -3.29 -17.63 -14.25
CA SER A 97 -4.17 -18.10 -15.32
C SER A 97 -4.07 -17.24 -16.57
N VAL A 98 -4.03 -15.91 -16.44
CA VAL A 98 -3.88 -14.96 -17.55
C VAL A 98 -2.51 -15.07 -18.19
N ALA A 99 -1.46 -15.35 -17.42
CA ALA A 99 -0.10 -15.55 -17.94
C ALA A 99 0.01 -16.75 -18.90
N ASN A 100 -0.93 -17.70 -18.88
CA ASN A 100 -1.01 -18.79 -19.87
C ASN A 100 -1.57 -18.32 -21.22
N PHE A 101 -2.32 -17.22 -21.26
CA PHE A 101 -2.93 -16.67 -22.48
C PHE A 101 -2.12 -15.52 -23.07
N ILE A 102 -1.40 -14.78 -22.23
CA ILE A 102 -0.64 -13.59 -22.61
C ILE A 102 0.73 -13.67 -21.93
N THR A 103 1.80 -13.49 -22.71
CA THR A 103 3.16 -13.43 -22.15
C THR A 103 3.33 -12.16 -21.32
N ILE A 104 3.21 -12.31 -20.01
CA ILE A 104 3.45 -11.24 -19.04
C ILE A 104 4.85 -11.42 -18.47
N PRO A 105 5.75 -10.43 -18.57
CA PRO A 105 7.04 -10.49 -17.88
C PRO A 105 6.85 -10.72 -16.38
N ALA A 106 7.61 -11.65 -15.79
CA ALA A 106 7.43 -12.03 -14.39
C ALA A 106 7.55 -10.84 -13.42
N THR A 107 8.40 -9.87 -13.73
CA THR A 107 8.54 -8.61 -13.00
C THR A 107 7.24 -7.80 -12.94
N ASN A 108 6.52 -7.74 -14.06
CA ASN A 108 5.26 -6.99 -14.17
C ASN A 108 4.13 -7.71 -13.43
N ALA A 109 4.08 -9.05 -13.54
CA ALA A 109 3.12 -9.87 -12.81
C ALA A 109 3.29 -9.72 -11.29
N LEU A 110 4.53 -9.78 -10.79
CA LEU A 110 4.84 -9.57 -9.37
C LEU A 110 4.46 -8.16 -8.89
N PHE A 111 4.71 -7.15 -9.71
CA PHE A 111 4.34 -5.76 -9.39
C PHE A 111 2.82 -5.59 -9.27
N ILE A 112 2.04 -6.18 -10.19
CA ILE A 112 0.57 -6.17 -10.15
C ILE A 112 0.05 -6.84 -8.89
N VAL A 113 0.60 -8.01 -8.53
CA VAL A 113 0.19 -8.75 -7.32
C VAL A 113 0.50 -7.93 -6.06
N LEU A 114 1.69 -7.31 -5.98
CA LEU A 114 2.07 -6.45 -4.86
C LEU A 114 1.12 -5.26 -4.69
N LEU A 115 0.83 -4.56 -5.79
CA LEU A 115 -0.11 -3.44 -5.80
C LEU A 115 -1.50 -3.85 -5.35
N ALA A 116 -2.00 -4.97 -5.89
CA ALA A 116 -3.30 -5.51 -5.51
C ALA A 116 -3.34 -5.88 -4.02
N GLY A 117 -2.30 -6.54 -3.50
CA GLY A 117 -2.21 -6.89 -2.09
C GLY A 117 -2.27 -5.68 -1.16
N ILE A 118 -1.55 -4.60 -1.50
CA ILE A 118 -1.58 -3.34 -0.73
C ILE A 118 -2.98 -2.70 -0.74
N ILE A 119 -3.62 -2.64 -1.92
CA ILE A 119 -4.97 -2.07 -2.07
C ILE A 119 -5.99 -2.90 -1.27
N ILE A 120 -5.93 -4.22 -1.41
CA ILE A 120 -6.79 -5.16 -0.70
C ILE A 120 -6.64 -5.00 0.81
N GLN A 121 -5.41 -4.88 1.32
CA GLN A 121 -5.15 -4.71 2.75
C GLN A 121 -5.79 -3.43 3.28
N PHE A 122 -5.66 -2.34 2.53
CA PHE A 122 -6.25 -1.06 2.89
C PHE A 122 -7.79 -1.11 2.87
N LEU A 123 -8.39 -1.70 1.83
CA LEU A 123 -9.84 -1.89 1.72
C LEU A 123 -10.39 -2.78 2.84
N SER A 124 -9.72 -3.90 3.10
CA SER A 124 -10.11 -4.88 4.10
C SER A 124 -10.14 -4.27 5.50
N ARG A 125 -9.10 -3.49 5.85
CA ARG A 125 -9.08 -2.76 7.12
C ARG A 125 -10.24 -1.77 7.24
N LYS A 126 -10.49 -0.96 6.20
CA LYS A 126 -11.58 0.02 6.18
C LYS A 126 -12.97 -0.64 6.23
N TYR A 127 -13.12 -1.83 5.67
CA TYR A 127 -14.34 -2.62 5.72
C TYR A 127 -14.66 -3.07 7.14
N TYR A 128 -13.69 -3.66 7.84
CA TYR A 128 -13.89 -4.12 9.22
C TYR A 128 -14.02 -2.97 10.23
N GLU A 129 -13.34 -1.84 10.04
CA GLU A 129 -13.53 -0.61 10.84
C GLU A 129 -14.96 -0.06 10.75
N ARG A 130 -15.72 -0.37 9.68
CA ARG A 130 -17.13 0.07 9.53
C ARG A 130 -18.15 -0.90 10.12
N ILE A 131 -17.79 -2.17 10.24
CA ILE A 131 -18.71 -3.26 10.59
C ILE A 131 -18.61 -3.63 12.06
N ILE A 132 -17.39 -3.60 12.59
CA ILE A 132 -17.11 -3.90 13.99
C ILE A 132 -17.27 -2.60 14.77
#